data_AF-A0A927JHB3-F1
#
_entry.id   AF-A0A927JHB3-F1
#
_cell.length_a   1.000
_cell.length_b   1.000
_cell.length_c   1.000
_cell.angle_alpha   90.00
_cell.angle_beta   90.00
_cell.angle_gamma   90.00
#
_symmetry.space_group_name_H-M   'P 1'
#
loop_
_entity.id
_entity.type
_entity.pdbx_description
1 polymer ?
#
loop_
_entity_poly.entity_id
_entity_poly.type
_entity_poly.pdbx_seq_one_letter_code
_entity_poly.pdbx_strand_id
1 'polypeptide(L)'
;MGGYNYKPSRISPTGSSLQLWNGYSSGSNTVDMQSFDVFDYPFSDSKDVYPFQIGSGNIAESIGLNLFDFTATARSSDLISEIVDPSKFGSRSFSYGLLNSTTNLFYNVTSSNLVVSISPVPEPATWAMMLVGFGMIGASTRYRRRSSKTTYA
;
A
#
# COMPACT_ATOMS: atom_id res chain seq x y z
N MET A 1 -14.06 2.63 26.72
CA MET A 1 -14.36 3.35 25.47
C MET A 1 -13.04 3.91 24.95
N GLY A 2 -12.42 3.28 23.95
CA GLY A 2 -11.14 3.74 23.38
C GLY A 2 -11.40 4.79 22.31
N GLY A 3 -11.02 6.04 22.57
CA GLY A 3 -11.08 7.11 21.58
C GLY A 3 -9.83 7.10 20.71
N TYR A 4 -10.01 7.12 19.39
CA TYR A 4 -8.93 7.37 18.44
C TYR A 4 -8.68 8.88 18.39
N ASN A 5 -7.55 9.33 18.90
CA ASN A 5 -7.12 10.72 18.74
C ASN A 5 -6.36 10.84 17.42
N TYR A 6 -6.90 11.63 16.49
CA TYR A 6 -6.21 11.94 15.24
C TYR A 6 -5.17 13.04 15.49
N LYS A 7 -3.96 12.84 14.96
CA LYS A 7 -2.92 13.86 14.92
C LYS A 7 -3.35 14.97 13.94
N PRO A 8 -3.49 16.24 14.36
CA PRO A 8 -3.61 17.34 13.41
C PRO A 8 -2.30 17.43 12.60
N SER A 9 -2.41 17.42 11.28
CA SER A 9 -1.25 17.44 10.38
C SER A 9 -0.41 18.71 10.60
N ARG A 10 0.70 18.59 11.33
CA ARG A 10 1.79 19.54 11.23
C ARG A 10 2.64 19.16 10.03
N ILE A 11 3.07 20.16 9.27
CA ILE A 11 4.02 19.99 8.16
C ILE A 11 5.37 19.62 8.77
N SER A 12 5.55 18.34 9.07
CA SER A 12 6.86 17.75 9.33
C SER A 12 7.41 17.33 7.96
N PRO A 13 8.71 17.50 7.67
CA PRO A 13 9.31 16.90 6.49
C PRO A 13 9.17 15.37 6.51
N THR A 14 8.13 14.89 5.87
CA THR A 14 8.00 13.47 5.54
C THR A 14 8.89 13.18 4.34
N GLY A 15 9.89 12.32 4.55
CA GLY A 15 10.68 11.74 3.47
C GLY A 15 10.13 10.39 3.05
N SER A 16 10.43 10.00 1.82
CA SER A 16 10.19 8.65 1.35
C SER A 16 11.30 8.20 0.41
N SER A 17 11.54 6.91 0.37
CA SER A 17 12.51 6.28 -0.52
C SER A 17 11.93 5.04 -1.16
N LEU A 18 12.29 4.84 -2.43
CA LEU A 18 12.09 3.61 -3.17
C LEU A 18 13.48 3.10 -3.56
N GLN A 19 13.76 1.84 -3.26
CA GLN A 19 15.04 1.22 -3.59
C GLN A 19 14.79 -0.08 -4.36
N LEU A 20 15.44 -0.19 -5.52
CA LEU A 20 15.34 -1.32 -6.43
C LEU A 20 16.74 -1.81 -6.72
N TRP A 21 16.96 -3.11 -6.49
CA TRP A 21 18.23 -3.77 -6.77
C TRP A 21 17.97 -5.06 -7.53
N ASN A 22 18.66 -5.21 -8.65
CA ASN A 22 18.69 -6.39 -9.49
C ASN A 22 20.13 -6.87 -9.57
N GLY A 23 20.41 -8.01 -8.96
CA GLY A 23 21.74 -8.59 -8.99
C GLY A 23 22.76 -7.88 -8.09
N TYR A 24 22.33 -7.25 -6.98
CA TYR A 24 23.27 -6.55 -6.08
C TYR A 24 24.19 -7.54 -5.38
N SER A 25 25.50 -7.38 -5.55
CA SER A 25 26.51 -8.25 -4.93
C SER A 25 26.72 -7.86 -3.47
N SER A 26 26.38 -8.76 -2.55
CA SER A 26 26.64 -8.64 -1.11
C SER A 26 27.49 -9.81 -0.63
N GLY A 27 28.80 -9.57 -0.53
CA GLY A 27 29.78 -10.62 -0.23
C GLY A 27 29.80 -11.68 -1.33
N SER A 28 29.57 -12.95 -0.95
CA SER A 28 29.49 -14.09 -1.88
C SER A 28 28.11 -14.29 -2.51
N ASN A 29 27.12 -13.49 -2.13
CA ASN A 29 25.74 -13.63 -2.58
C ASN A 29 25.38 -12.53 -3.56
N THR A 30 24.45 -12.85 -4.45
CA THR A 30 23.76 -11.89 -5.29
C THR A 30 22.32 -11.78 -4.79
N VAL A 31 21.83 -10.57 -4.61
CA VAL A 31 20.48 -10.34 -4.07
C VAL A 31 19.67 -9.41 -4.96
N ASP A 32 18.38 -9.68 -5.02
CA ASP A 32 17.40 -8.73 -5.53
C ASP A 32 16.64 -8.11 -4.37
N MET A 33 16.28 -6.83 -4.55
CA MET A 33 15.54 -6.09 -3.55
C MET A 33 14.53 -5.13 -4.19
N GLN A 34 13.40 -4.99 -3.52
CA GLN A 34 12.43 -3.91 -3.75
C GLN A 34 11.94 -3.43 -2.40
N SER A 35 12.27 -2.19 -2.04
CA SER A 35 11.80 -1.56 -0.80
C SER A 35 11.12 -0.22 -1.03
N PHE A 36 10.12 0.06 -0.20
CA PHE A 36 9.49 1.36 -0.10
C PHE A 36 9.40 1.74 1.36
N ASP A 37 9.95 2.90 1.71
CA ASP A 37 10.03 3.38 3.07
C ASP A 37 9.53 4.83 3.14
N VAL A 38 8.72 5.13 4.15
CA VAL A 38 8.27 6.48 4.50
C VAL A 38 8.76 6.77 5.90
N PHE A 39 9.31 7.95 6.11
CA PHE A 39 9.85 8.36 7.39
C PHE A 39 9.56 9.83 7.66
N ASP A 40 9.33 10.16 8.93
CA ASP A 40 9.13 11.55 9.36
C ASP A 40 10.37 12.08 10.08
N TYR A 41 10.92 13.19 9.59
CA TYR A 41 11.99 13.98 10.21
C TYR A 41 11.70 15.49 10.10
N PRO A 42 11.87 16.34 11.15
CA PRO A 42 12.46 16.02 12.43
C PRO A 42 11.39 15.55 13.41
N PHE A 43 11.87 14.73 14.33
CA PHE A 43 11.48 14.64 15.72
C PHE A 43 10.31 15.53 16.16
N SER A 44 9.12 14.95 16.27
CA SER A 44 8.02 15.69 16.88
C SER A 44 8.27 15.90 18.37
N ASP A 45 7.85 17.05 18.90
CA ASP A 45 7.79 17.28 20.33
C ASP A 45 6.84 16.25 20.96
N SER A 46 7.20 15.79 22.17
CA SER A 46 6.58 14.78 23.05
C SER A 46 5.06 14.76 23.21
N LYS A 47 4.33 15.69 22.59
CA LYS A 47 2.88 15.82 22.61
C LYS A 47 2.17 14.99 21.53
N ASP A 48 2.91 14.43 20.57
CA ASP A 48 2.35 13.53 19.58
C ASP A 48 1.99 12.17 20.18
N VAL A 49 0.81 11.67 19.81
CA VAL A 49 0.31 10.37 20.24
C VAL A 49 0.76 9.32 19.23
N TYR A 50 1.68 8.47 19.65
CA TYR A 50 2.12 7.30 18.90
C TYR A 50 1.35 6.05 19.34
N PRO A 51 1.22 5.03 18.46
CA PRO A 51 0.55 3.76 18.80
C PRO A 51 1.23 3.03 19.97
N PHE A 52 2.49 3.33 20.25
CA PHE A 52 3.22 2.88 21.43
C PHE A 52 4.06 4.01 22.02
N GLN A 53 4.13 4.03 23.35
CA GLN A 53 4.81 5.07 24.11
C GLN A 53 6.29 4.74 24.25
N ILE A 54 7.18 5.62 23.80
CA ILE A 54 8.64 5.47 23.89
C ILE A 54 9.30 6.66 24.61
N GLY A 55 8.57 7.23 25.57
CA GLY A 55 8.97 8.38 26.35
C GLY A 55 8.72 9.71 25.65
N SER A 56 9.07 10.80 26.33
CA SER A 56 9.02 12.15 25.78
C SER A 56 10.31 12.47 25.03
N GLY A 57 10.24 13.49 24.18
CA GLY A 57 11.36 14.04 23.45
C GLY A 57 11.17 13.86 21.96
N ASN A 58 12.29 13.85 21.27
CA ASN A 58 12.39 13.89 19.83
C ASN A 58 12.15 12.51 19.21
N ILE A 59 10.97 12.28 18.62
CA ILE A 59 10.58 10.97 18.07
C ILE A 59 10.52 10.99 16.54
N ALA A 60 11.28 10.10 15.90
CA ALA A 60 11.21 9.77 14.48
C ALA A 60 10.33 8.52 14.27
N GLU A 61 9.59 8.50 13.16
CA GLU A 61 8.70 7.41 12.76
C GLU A 61 9.10 6.91 11.38
N SER A 62 9.02 5.60 11.18
CA SER A 62 9.32 4.94 9.93
C SER A 62 8.33 3.81 9.65
N ILE A 63 7.93 3.70 8.40
CA ILE A 63 7.09 2.63 7.87
C ILE A 63 7.79 2.10 6.62
N GLY A 64 8.00 0.78 6.57
CA GLY A 64 8.75 0.14 5.50
C GLY A 64 8.06 -1.10 4.97
N LEU A 65 8.14 -1.28 3.66
CA LEU A 65 7.84 -2.52 2.95
C LEU A 65 9.13 -2.98 2.29
N ASN A 66 9.60 -4.17 2.67
CA ASN A 66 10.89 -4.69 2.24
C ASN A 66 10.72 -6.08 1.65
N LEU A 67 11.12 -6.21 0.38
CA LEU A 67 11.07 -7.46 -0.39
C LEU A 67 12.49 -7.83 -0.78
N PHE A 68 12.91 -9.05 -0.44
CA PHE A 68 14.26 -9.56 -0.65
C PHE A 68 14.24 -10.95 -1.26
N ASP A 69 15.16 -11.18 -2.20
CA ASP A 69 15.45 -12.50 -2.75
C ASP A 69 16.95 -12.72 -2.80
N PHE A 70 17.42 -13.75 -2.10
CA PHE A 70 18.84 -14.12 -2.05
C PHE A 70 19.29 -15.00 -3.23
N THR A 71 18.37 -15.33 -4.14
CA THR A 71 18.67 -16.12 -5.34
C THR A 71 18.94 -15.26 -6.58
N ALA A 72 18.69 -13.94 -6.49
CA ALA A 72 18.77 -13.00 -7.60
C ALA A 72 17.97 -13.44 -8.83
N THR A 73 16.76 -13.97 -8.59
CA THR A 73 15.83 -14.41 -9.63
C THR A 73 14.51 -13.64 -9.62
N ALA A 74 14.30 -12.79 -8.61
CA ALA A 74 13.06 -12.06 -8.44
C ALA A 74 12.94 -10.87 -9.40
N ARG A 75 14.05 -10.27 -9.84
CA ARG A 75 14.06 -9.09 -10.73
C ARG A 75 14.88 -9.32 -12.00
N SER A 76 14.64 -8.46 -12.98
CA SER A 76 15.37 -8.42 -14.26
C SER A 76 15.97 -7.05 -14.58
N SER A 77 15.61 -6.00 -13.82
CA SER A 77 16.17 -4.65 -13.96
C SER A 77 16.00 -3.82 -12.67
N ASP A 78 16.64 -2.65 -12.63
CA ASP A 78 16.49 -1.62 -11.59
C ASP A 78 15.47 -0.52 -11.96
N LEU A 79 14.73 -0.68 -13.05
CA LEU A 79 13.81 0.35 -13.53
C LEU A 79 12.57 0.43 -12.63
N ILE A 80 12.15 1.66 -12.32
CA ILE A 80 10.91 1.93 -11.56
C ILE A 80 9.66 1.47 -12.33
N SER A 81 9.70 1.51 -13.66
CA SER A 81 8.63 0.96 -14.50
C SER A 81 8.51 -0.56 -14.42
N GLU A 82 9.52 -1.23 -13.86
CA GLU A 82 9.60 -2.69 -13.72
C GLU A 82 9.58 -3.09 -12.23
N ILE A 83 8.60 -2.55 -11.50
CA ILE A 83 8.25 -3.05 -10.17
C ILE A 83 7.68 -4.47 -10.35
N VAL A 84 8.21 -5.41 -9.57
CA VAL A 84 7.85 -6.82 -9.69
C VAL A 84 6.83 -7.20 -8.63
N ASP A 85 5.97 -8.14 -8.97
CA ASP A 85 5.04 -8.79 -8.04
C ASP A 85 5.79 -9.26 -6.77
N PRO A 86 5.36 -8.83 -5.56
CA PRO A 86 5.99 -9.24 -4.32
C PRO A 86 6.13 -10.76 -4.15
N SER A 87 5.24 -11.58 -4.74
CA SER A 87 5.31 -13.04 -4.68
C SER A 87 6.56 -13.67 -5.29
N LYS A 88 7.31 -12.91 -6.11
CA LYS A 88 8.60 -13.35 -6.66
C LYS A 88 9.75 -13.29 -5.65
N PHE A 89 9.59 -12.54 -4.56
CA PHE A 89 10.62 -12.41 -3.54
C PHE A 89 10.46 -13.49 -2.47
N GLY A 90 11.57 -14.17 -2.15
CA GLY A 90 11.59 -15.21 -1.13
C GLY A 90 11.31 -14.68 0.29
N SER A 91 11.57 -13.40 0.54
CA SER A 91 11.28 -12.70 1.79
C SER A 91 10.47 -11.44 1.54
N ARG A 92 9.39 -11.27 2.31
CA ARG A 92 8.49 -10.12 2.25
C ARG A 92 8.17 -9.67 3.66
N SER A 93 8.44 -8.41 3.96
CA SER A 93 8.27 -7.90 5.31
C SER A 93 7.66 -6.50 5.33
N PHE A 94 6.93 -6.25 6.40
CA PHE A 94 6.47 -4.93 6.79
C PHE A 94 7.16 -4.56 8.10
N SER A 95 7.57 -3.31 8.21
CA SER A 95 8.16 -2.76 9.43
C SER A 95 7.51 -1.44 9.81
N TYR A 96 7.23 -1.28 11.10
CA TYR A 96 6.89 -0.01 11.71
C TYR A 96 7.87 0.26 12.84
N GLY A 97 8.57 1.39 12.80
CA GLY A 97 9.62 1.73 13.75
C GLY A 97 9.46 3.14 14.31
N LEU A 98 9.66 3.29 15.62
CA LEU A 98 9.87 4.59 16.24
C LEU A 98 11.25 4.63 16.90
N LEU A 99 11.89 5.80 16.82
CA LEU A 99 13.16 6.10 17.47
C LEU A 99 13.01 7.40 18.26
N ASN A 100 13.21 7.34 19.57
CA ASN A 100 13.35 8.52 20.40
C ASN A 100 14.83 8.89 20.49
N SER A 101 15.25 9.94 19.81
CA SER A 101 16.66 10.40 19.81
C SER A 101 17.06 11.14 21.10
N THR A 102 16.09 11.53 21.94
CA THR A 102 16.37 12.10 23.26
C THR A 102 16.75 11.02 24.27
N THR A 103 16.07 9.88 24.24
CA THR A 103 16.27 8.78 25.21
C THR A 103 17.03 7.58 24.62
N ASN A 104 17.28 7.57 23.31
CA ASN A 104 17.79 6.44 22.54
C ASN A 104 16.93 5.18 22.65
N LEU A 105 15.64 5.32 22.96
CA LEU A 105 14.69 4.22 22.94
C LEU A 105 14.26 3.94 21.51
N PHE A 106 14.25 2.67 21.13
CA PHE A 106 13.80 2.18 19.84
C PHE A 106 12.71 1.14 20.05
N TYR A 107 11.65 1.23 19.27
CA TYR A 107 10.63 0.19 19.21
C TYR A 107 10.33 -0.13 17.75
N ASN A 108 10.28 -1.41 17.42
CA ASN A 108 10.05 -1.90 16.08
C ASN A 108 9.08 -3.05 16.09
N VAL A 109 8.07 -2.96 15.22
CA VAL A 109 7.17 -4.05 14.88
C VAL A 109 7.55 -4.50 13.48
N THR A 110 7.91 -5.76 13.34
CA THR A 110 8.15 -6.37 12.05
C THR A 110 7.23 -7.56 11.85
N SER A 111 6.69 -7.66 10.64
CA SER A 111 5.94 -8.82 10.17
C SER A 111 6.68 -9.40 8.98
N SER A 112 6.92 -10.71 9.01
CA SER A 112 7.57 -11.45 7.93
C SER A 112 6.56 -12.36 7.22
N ASN A 113 6.87 -12.74 5.98
CA ASN A 113 6.01 -13.56 5.13
C ASN A 113 4.65 -12.90 4.82
N LEU A 114 4.67 -11.59 4.57
CA LEU A 114 3.47 -10.86 4.19
C LEU A 114 2.82 -11.49 2.96
N VAL A 115 1.51 -11.72 3.02
CA VAL A 115 0.71 -12.07 1.83
C VAL A 115 0.22 -10.77 1.21
N VAL A 116 0.78 -10.41 0.06
CA VAL A 116 0.30 -9.28 -0.73
C VAL A 116 -0.62 -9.84 -1.82
N SER A 117 -1.92 -9.58 -1.70
CA SER A 117 -2.93 -9.98 -2.69
C SER A 117 -3.40 -8.77 -3.48
N ILE A 118 -3.19 -8.78 -4.79
CA ILE A 118 -3.78 -7.80 -5.69
C ILE A 118 -5.12 -8.37 -6.17
N SER A 119 -6.22 -7.75 -5.75
CA SER A 119 -7.55 -8.11 -6.27
C SER A 119 -7.78 -7.36 -7.59
N PRO A 120 -8.10 -8.05 -8.70
CA PRO A 120 -8.44 -7.37 -9.94
C PRO A 120 -9.69 -6.50 -9.73
N VAL A 121 -9.56 -5.22 -10.06
CA VAL A 121 -10.73 -4.33 -10.16
C VAL A 121 -11.47 -4.71 -11.44
N PRO A 122 -12.80 -4.87 -11.43
CA PRO A 122 -13.54 -5.19 -12.63
C PRO A 122 -13.22 -4.17 -13.72
N GLU A 123 -12.72 -4.66 -14.85
CA GLU A 123 -12.25 -3.79 -15.93
C GLU A 123 -13.35 -2.78 -16.34
N PRO A 124 -13.01 -1.55 -16.76
CA PRO A 124 -14.01 -0.58 -17.24
C PRO A 124 -14.94 -1.16 -18.32
N ALA A 125 -14.45 -2.12 -19.11
CA ALA A 125 -15.25 -2.86 -20.10
C ALA A 125 -16.36 -3.71 -19.45
N THR A 126 -16.13 -4.26 -18.27
CA THR A 126 -17.15 -4.99 -17.49
C THR A 126 -18.26 -4.05 -17.04
N TRP A 127 -17.90 -2.86 -16.55
CA TRP A 127 -18.87 -1.82 -16.19
C TRP A 127 -19.66 -1.38 -17.42
N ALA A 128 -18.98 -1.19 -18.56
CA ALA A 128 -19.62 -0.85 -19.81
C ALA A 128 -20.59 -1.95 -20.28
N MET A 129 -20.21 -3.23 -20.21
CA MET A 129 -21.07 -4.36 -20.57
C MET A 129 -22.30 -4.45 -19.67
N MET A 130 -22.14 -4.22 -18.35
CA MET A 130 -23.26 -4.16 -17.42
C MET A 130 -24.21 -3.01 -17.75
N LEU A 131 -23.68 -1.80 -17.98
CA LEU A 131 -24.49 -0.64 -18.37
C LEU A 131 -25.23 -0.85 -19.68
N VAL A 132 -24.58 -1.47 -20.67
CA VAL A 132 -25.19 -1.86 -21.94
C VAL A 132 -26.30 -2.89 -21.72
N GLY A 133 -26.06 -3.92 -20.91
CA GLY A 133 -27.07 -4.93 -20.57
C GLY A 133 -28.28 -4.34 -19.85
N PHE A 134 -28.06 -3.49 -18.83
CA PHE A 134 -29.15 -2.79 -18.14
C PHE A 134 -29.87 -1.80 -19.05
N GLY A 135 -29.15 -1.11 -19.93
CA GLY A 135 -29.73 -0.21 -20.94
C GLY A 135 -30.67 -0.96 -21.89
N MET A 136 -30.28 -2.14 -22.37
CA MET A 136 -31.14 -2.98 -23.21
C MET A 136 -32.39 -3.47 -22.49
N ILE A 137 -32.27 -3.92 -21.24
CA ILE A 137 -33.42 -4.36 -20.41
C ILE A 137 -34.37 -3.18 -20.14
N GLY A 138 -33.84 -2.01 -19.80
CA GLY A 138 -34.64 -0.80 -19.59
C GLY A 138 -35.36 -0.34 -20.87
N ALA A 139 -34.66 -0.37 -22.00
CA ALA A 139 -35.22 -0.01 -23.32
C ALA A 139 -36.34 -0.97 -23.74
N SER A 140 -36.15 -2.29 -23.60
CA SER A 140 -37.16 -3.29 -23.97
C SER A 140 -38.43 -3.15 -23.12
N THR A 141 -38.28 -2.91 -21.81
CA THR A 141 -39.41 -2.69 -20.89
C THR A 141 -40.20 -1.43 -21.27
N ARG A 142 -39.51 -0.35 -21.63
CA ARG A 142 -40.13 0.90 -22.06
C ARG A 142 -40.86 0.75 -23.40
N TYR A 143 -40.31 -0.03 -24.32
CA TYR A 143 -40.93 -0.29 -25.63
C TYR A 143 -42.25 -1.06 -25.48
N ARG A 144 -42.29 -2.08 -24.62
CA ARG A 144 -43.48 -2.94 -24.40
C ARG A 144 -44.70 -2.17 -23.89
N ARG A 145 -44.50 -1.15 -23.06
CA ARG A 145 -45.59 -0.30 -22.52
C ARG A 145 -46.29 0.57 -23.55
N ARG A 146 -45.71 0.77 -24.74
CA ARG A 146 -46.35 1.56 -25.82
C ARG A 146 -47.39 0.77 -26.63
N SER A 147 -47.50 -0.54 -26.45
CA SER A 147 -48.34 -1.41 -27.29
C SER A 147 -49.76 -1.68 -26.73
N SER A 148 -50.15 -1.08 -25.60
CA SER A 148 -51.50 -1.25 -25.06
C SER A 148 -52.48 -0.28 -25.73
N LYS A 149 -52.89 -0.56 -26.98
CA LYS A 149 -54.11 0.04 -27.54
C LYS A 149 -55.30 -0.57 -26.82
N THR A 150 -55.87 0.16 -25.87
CA THR A 150 -57.22 -0.12 -25.36
C THR A 150 -58.21 0.16 -26.48
N THR A 151 -58.73 -0.89 -27.12
CA THR A 151 -59.94 -0.80 -27.93
C THR A 151 -61.13 -0.84 -26.98
N TYR A 152 -61.89 0.26 -26.90
CA TYR A 152 -63.16 0.32 -26.19
C TYR A 152 -64.26 -0.20 -27.12
N ALA A 153 -65.15 -1.04 -26.59
CA ALA A 153 -66.35 -1.56 -27.26
C ALA A 153 -67.59 -0.80 -26.78
#